data_AF-A0A1I0XIY6-F1
#
_entry.id   AF-A0A1I0XIY6-F1
#
_cell.length_a   1.000
_cell.length_b   1.000
_cell.length_c   1.000
_cell.angle_alpha   90.00
_cell.angle_beta   90.00
_cell.angle_gamma   90.00
#
_symmetry.space_group_name_H-M   'P 1'
#
loop_
_entity.id
_entity.type
_entity.pdbx_description
1 polymer ?
#
loop_
_entity_poly.entity_id
_entity_poly.type
_entity_poly.pdbx_seq_one_letter_code
_entity_poly.pdbx_strand_id
1 'polypeptide(L)'
;MANKAIKYRIYPTTEQSIMFAKTFGCCRKVYNLMLADKIEGYKVTGKFPIVTPAKYKKDYPYLKEVDSLALANKQMDLQAAFRNTFSKSRKKNNGFPKFK
;
A
#
# COMPACT_ATOMS: atom_id res chain seq x y z
N MET A 1 -4.65 -28.65 32.49
CA MET A 1 -5.64 -28.45 31.40
C MET A 1 -4.87 -28.35 30.09
N ALA A 2 -5.23 -29.14 29.07
CA ALA A 2 -4.55 -29.11 27.78
C ALA A 2 -5.15 -28.03 26.86
N ASN A 3 -4.31 -27.24 26.20
CA ASN A 3 -4.77 -26.24 25.23
C ASN A 3 -5.35 -26.93 23.99
N LYS A 4 -6.56 -26.53 23.59
CA LYS A 4 -7.19 -26.96 22.33
C LYS A 4 -7.06 -25.85 21.29
N ALA A 5 -6.66 -26.20 20.08
CA ALA A 5 -6.69 -25.32 18.91
C ALA A 5 -7.53 -25.97 17.81
N ILE A 6 -8.28 -25.16 17.07
CA ILE A 6 -9.11 -25.61 15.96
C ILE A 6 -8.71 -24.87 14.69
N LYS A 7 -8.60 -25.60 13.58
CA LYS A 7 -8.24 -25.06 12.27
C LYS A 7 -9.45 -25.12 11.34
N TYR A 8 -9.86 -23.97 10.83
CA TYR A 8 -10.94 -23.86 9.85
C TYR A 8 -10.43 -23.24 8.54
N ARG A 9 -11.12 -23.56 7.45
CA ARG A 9 -10.90 -22.92 6.14
C ARG A 9 -12.21 -22.29 5.69
N ILE A 10 -12.17 -21.00 5.41
CA ILE A 10 -13.32 -20.22 4.96
C ILE A 10 -13.09 -19.88 3.49
N TYR A 11 -14.11 -20.08 2.67
CA TYR A 11 -14.11 -19.66 1.27
C TYR A 11 -14.98 -18.42 1.12
N PRO A 12 -14.52 -17.41 0.37
CA PRO A 12 -15.30 -16.21 0.17
C PRO A 12 -16.54 -16.51 -0.69
N THR A 13 -17.62 -15.78 -0.43
CA THR A 13 -18.73 -15.69 -1.38
C THR A 13 -18.28 -14.96 -2.64
N THR A 14 -19.10 -14.99 -3.69
CA THR A 14 -18.84 -14.27 -4.94
C THR A 14 -18.66 -12.76 -4.68
N GLU A 15 -19.52 -12.17 -3.86
CA GLU A 15 -19.45 -10.75 -3.49
C GLU A 15 -18.17 -10.41 -2.74
N GLN A 16 -17.77 -11.25 -1.79
CA GLN A 16 -16.51 -11.08 -1.05
C GLN A 16 -15.30 -11.17 -1.98
N SER A 17 -15.32 -12.10 -2.92
CA SER A 17 -14.25 -12.27 -3.91
C SER A 17 -14.08 -11.03 -4.78
N ILE A 18 -15.20 -10.45 -5.24
CA ILE A 18 -15.21 -9.19 -5.99
C ILE A 18 -14.67 -8.04 -5.14
N MET A 19 -15.15 -7.91 -3.90
CA MET A 19 -14.69 -6.89 -2.95
C MET A 19 -13.17 -6.99 -2.71
N PHE A 20 -12.63 -8.19 -2.50
CA PHE A 20 -11.19 -8.40 -2.34
C PHE A 20 -10.41 -8.01 -3.58
N ALA A 21 -10.87 -8.44 -4.76
CA ALA A 21 -10.21 -8.09 -6.03
C ALA A 21 -10.16 -6.56 -6.25
N LYS A 22 -11.28 -5.86 -6.01
CA LYS A 22 -11.32 -4.39 -6.06
C LYS A 22 -10.36 -3.76 -5.06
N THR A 23 -10.38 -4.23 -3.81
CA THR A 23 -9.54 -3.69 -2.74
C THR A 23 -8.06 -3.86 -3.04
N PHE A 24 -7.63 -5.05 -3.46
CA PHE A 24 -6.23 -5.32 -3.80
C PHE A 24 -5.78 -4.54 -5.04
N GLY A 25 -6.64 -4.45 -6.06
CA GLY A 25 -6.37 -3.64 -7.26
C GLY A 25 -6.18 -2.15 -6.92
N CYS A 26 -7.08 -1.60 -6.11
CA CYS A 26 -6.99 -0.21 -5.64
C CYS A 26 -5.74 0.03 -4.80
N CYS A 27 -5.42 -0.88 -3.87
CA CYS A 27 -4.19 -0.80 -3.08
C CYS A 27 -2.93 -0.79 -3.93
N ARG A 28 -2.85 -1.68 -4.93
CA ARG A 28 -1.73 -1.77 -5.88
C ARG A 28 -1.59 -0.49 -6.69
N LYS A 29 -2.70 0.02 -7.24
CA LYS A 29 -2.71 1.27 -8.02
C LYS A 29 -2.26 2.46 -7.18
N VAL A 30 -2.82 2.65 -5.98
CA VAL A 30 -2.46 3.77 -5.09
C VAL A 30 -1.00 3.71 -4.67
N TYR A 31 -0.48 2.52 -4.33
CA TYR A 31 0.94 2.36 -4.03
C TYR A 31 1.83 2.80 -5.20
N ASN A 32 1.49 2.37 -6.42
CA ASN A 32 2.24 2.71 -7.62
C ASN A 32 2.17 4.20 -7.94
N LEU A 33 1.00 4.84 -7.82
CA LEU A 33 0.84 6.28 -8.01
C LEU A 33 1.69 7.08 -7.00
N MET A 34 1.65 6.71 -5.73
CA MET A 34 2.45 7.37 -4.69
C MET A 34 3.95 7.19 -4.90
N LEU A 35 4.39 6.02 -5.37
CA LEU A 35 5.78 5.78 -5.70
C LEU A 35 6.23 6.62 -6.90
N ALA A 36 5.43 6.70 -7.96
CA ALA A 36 5.69 7.54 -9.12
C ALA A 36 5.82 9.03 -8.74
N ASP A 37 4.84 9.56 -8.01
CA ASP A 37 4.86 10.95 -7.53
C ASP A 37 6.10 11.25 -6.68
N LYS A 38 6.55 10.30 -5.85
CA LYS A 38 7.78 10.45 -5.07
C LYS A 38 9.02 10.52 -5.95
N ILE A 39 9.12 9.65 -6.94
CA ILE A 39 10.26 9.60 -7.86
C ILE A 39 10.32 10.88 -8.70
N GLU A 40 9.18 11.30 -9.26
CA GLU A 40 9.09 12.52 -10.07
C GLU A 40 9.36 13.78 -9.24
N GLY A 41 8.75 13.88 -8.06
CA GLY A 41 9.00 15.00 -7.16
C GLY A 41 10.47 15.11 -6.75
N TYR A 42 11.15 13.98 -6.57
CA TYR A 42 12.59 13.98 -6.29
C TYR A 42 13.41 14.43 -7.49
N LYS A 43 13.09 14.00 -8.72
CA LYS A 43 13.79 14.45 -9.94
C LYS A 43 13.72 15.97 -10.12
N VAL A 44 12.59 16.59 -9.76
CA VAL A 44 12.37 18.03 -9.93
C VAL A 44 12.94 18.85 -8.78
N THR A 45 12.76 18.39 -7.53
CA THR A 45 13.05 19.21 -6.33
C THR A 45 14.26 18.75 -5.52
N GLY A 46 14.83 17.58 -5.84
CA GLY A 46 15.85 16.91 -5.03
C GLY A 46 15.33 16.35 -3.70
N LYS A 47 14.01 16.39 -3.45
CA LYS A 47 13.39 15.92 -2.19
C LYS A 47 12.19 15.03 -2.49
N PHE A 48 11.95 14.04 -1.62
CA PHE A 48 10.79 13.17 -1.74
C PHE A 48 9.55 13.87 -1.15
N PRO A 49 8.50 14.15 -1.95
CA PRO A 49 7.28 14.79 -1.46
C PRO A 49 6.51 13.87 -0.50
N ILE A 50 5.68 14.49 0.35
CA ILE A 50 4.65 13.80 1.12
C ILE A 50 3.46 13.58 0.18
N VAL A 51 3.04 12.33 0.02
CA VAL A 51 1.95 11.91 -0.85
C VAL A 51 0.89 11.20 -0.02
N THR A 52 -0.38 11.45 -0.32
CA THR A 52 -1.51 10.85 0.38
C THR A 52 -2.50 10.22 -0.60
N PRO A 53 -3.16 9.12 -0.23
CA PRO A 53 -4.16 8.47 -1.08
C PRO A 53 -5.33 9.39 -1.47
N ALA A 54 -5.65 10.38 -0.63
CA ALA A 54 -6.74 11.31 -0.86
C ALA A 54 -6.60 12.12 -2.15
N LYS A 55 -5.35 12.43 -2.56
CA LYS A 55 -5.04 13.14 -3.81
C LYS A 55 -5.66 12.45 -5.03
N TYR A 56 -5.59 11.12 -5.08
CA TYR A 56 -5.99 10.33 -6.25
C TYR A 56 -7.50 10.07 -6.32
N LYS A 57 -8.27 10.33 -5.27
CA LYS A 57 -9.72 10.07 -5.25
C LYS A 57 -10.52 10.98 -6.19
N LYS A 58 -9.93 12.08 -6.66
CA LYS A 58 -10.53 12.96 -7.67
C LYS A 58 -10.45 12.34 -9.06
N ASP A 59 -9.25 11.89 -9.44
CA ASP A 59 -8.97 11.33 -10.76
C ASP A 59 -9.46 9.88 -10.89
N TYR A 60 -9.56 9.15 -9.77
CA TYR A 60 -9.98 7.76 -9.72
C TYR A 60 -11.13 7.59 -8.71
N PRO A 61 -12.39 7.90 -9.10
CA PRO A 61 -13.54 7.86 -8.18
C PRO A 61 -13.80 6.48 -7.56
N TYR A 62 -13.50 5.39 -8.27
CA TYR A 62 -13.65 4.01 -7.78
C TYR A 62 -12.80 3.71 -6.54
N LEU A 63 -11.77 4.53 -6.23
CA LEU A 63 -11.02 4.43 -4.97
C LEU A 63 -11.87 4.75 -3.73
N LYS A 64 -13.07 5.31 -3.92
CA LYS A 64 -14.05 5.54 -2.84
C LYS A 64 -14.90 4.30 -2.55
N GLU A 65 -14.92 3.30 -3.43
CA GLU A 65 -15.68 2.06 -3.24
C GLU A 65 -15.01 1.09 -2.26
N VAL A 66 -13.72 1.27 -1.99
CA VAL A 66 -12.92 0.38 -1.14
C VAL A 66 -12.65 1.00 0.22
N ASP A 67 -12.32 0.15 1.19
CA ASP A 67 -11.98 0.59 2.53
C ASP A 67 -10.84 1.63 2.53
N SER A 68 -11.12 2.77 3.18
CA SER A 68 -10.19 3.89 3.25
C SER A 68 -8.94 3.56 4.06
N LEU A 69 -9.06 2.70 5.08
CA LEU A 69 -7.94 2.29 5.92
C LEU A 69 -6.97 1.39 5.16
N ALA A 70 -7.47 0.50 4.29
CA ALA A 70 -6.65 -0.28 3.38
C ALA A 70 -5.76 0.61 2.48
N LEU A 71 -6.29 1.71 1.94
CA LEU A 71 -5.52 2.66 1.14
C LEU A 71 -4.50 3.44 2.00
N ALA A 72 -4.88 3.87 3.20
CA ALA A 72 -3.99 4.55 4.14
C ALA A 72 -2.82 3.65 4.57
N ASN A 73 -3.06 2.36 4.77
CA ASN A 73 -2.02 1.39 5.09
C ASN A 73 -0.99 1.28 3.95
N LYS A 74 -1.37 1.44 2.68
CA LYS A 74 -0.40 1.47 1.56
C LYS A 74 0.53 2.68 1.60
N GLN A 75 0.07 3.81 2.12
CA GLN A 75 0.92 4.97 2.37
C GLN A 75 1.94 4.64 3.47
N MET A 76 1.51 4.02 4.56
CA MET A 76 2.39 3.61 5.66
C MET A 76 3.43 2.58 5.20
N ASP A 77 3.03 1.60 4.38
CA ASP A 77 3.92 0.62 3.77
C ASP A 77 5.01 1.30 2.93
N LEU A 78 4.63 2.28 2.11
CA LEU A 78 5.56 3.03 1.27
C LEU A 78 6.53 3.87 2.13
N GLN A 79 6.03 4.58 3.14
CA GLN A 79 6.87 5.34 4.08
C GLN A 79 7.85 4.42 4.80
N ALA A 80 7.39 3.26 5.26
CA ALA A 80 8.24 2.26 5.86
C ALA A 80 9.31 1.77 4.87
N ALA A 81 8.96 1.53 3.61
CA ALA A 81 9.90 1.10 2.57
C ALA A 81 10.99 2.15 2.26
N PHE A 82 10.63 3.43 2.19
CA PHE A 82 11.61 4.52 2.07
C PHE A 82 12.51 4.60 3.30
N ARG A 83 11.94 4.62 4.51
CA ARG A 83 12.70 4.60 5.77
C ARG A 83 13.64 3.40 5.85
N ASN A 84 13.21 2.24 5.34
CA ASN A 84 14.02 1.03 5.22
C ASN A 84 15.22 1.22 4.29
N THR A 85 14.99 1.80 3.11
CA THR A 85 16.01 1.96 2.07
C THR A 85 17.15 2.88 2.51
N PHE A 86 16.84 3.93 3.28
CA PHE A 86 17.80 4.97 3.66
C PHE A 86 18.28 4.88 5.12
N SER A 87 17.86 3.86 5.89
CA SER A 87 18.27 3.69 7.28
C SER A 87 19.69 3.11 7.38
N LYS A 88 20.60 3.84 8.03
CA LYS A 88 21.99 3.42 8.26
C LYS A 88 22.16 2.35 9.35
N SER A 89 21.18 2.19 10.24
CA SER A 89 21.27 1.33 11.42
C SER A 89 20.69 -0.07 11.23
N ARG A 90 19.99 -0.34 10.12
CA ARG A 90 19.38 -1.66 9.88
C ARG A 90 20.32 -2.59 9.13
N LYS A 91 20.50 -3.80 9.69
CA LYS A 91 21.31 -4.90 9.12
C LYS A 91 20.86 -5.38 7.73
N LYS A 92 19.67 -4.99 7.25
CA LYS A 92 19.12 -5.46 5.98
C LYS A 92 19.09 -4.31 4.98
N ASN A 93 19.93 -4.39 3.94
CA ASN A 93 19.88 -3.52 2.77
C ASN A 93 18.61 -3.85 1.96
N ASN A 94 17.48 -3.27 2.36
CA ASN A 94 16.27 -3.30 1.56
C ASN A 94 16.50 -2.35 0.38
N GLY A 95 16.43 -2.89 -0.84
CA GLY A 95 16.58 -2.08 -2.06
C GLY A 95 15.45 -1.05 -2.21
N PHE A 96 15.63 -0.11 -3.15
CA PHE A 96 14.65 0.93 -3.43
C PHE A 96 13.26 0.34 -3.74
N PRO A 97 12.15 0.96 -3.27
CA PRO A 97 10.81 0.45 -3.50
C PRO A 97 10.51 0.27 -5.00
N LYS A 98 9.88 -0.84 -5.35
CA LYS A 98 9.51 -1.17 -6.75
C LYS A 98 8.00 -1.06 -6.92
N PHE A 99 7.58 -0.76 -8.15
CA PHE A 99 6.19 -0.89 -8.54
C PHE A 99 5.68 -2.31 -8.24
N LYS A 100 4.47 -2.37 -7.70
CA LYS A 100 3.78 -3.61 -7.37
C LYS A 100 3.02 -4.10 -8.56
#